data_AF-A0A137P4P6-F1
#
_entry.id   AF-A0A137P4P6-F1
#
_cell.length_a   1.000
_cell.length_b   1.000
_cell.length_c   1.000
_cell.angle_alpha   90.00
_cell.angle_beta   90.00
_cell.angle_gamma   90.00
#
_symmetry.space_group_name_H-M   'P 1'
#
loop_
_entity.id
_entity.type
_entity.pdbx_description
1 polymer ?
#
loop_
_entity_poly.entity_id
_entity_poly.type
_entity_poly.pdbx_seq_one_letter_code
_entity_poly.pdbx_strand_id
1 'polypeptide(L)'
;MHITQQNESKIVNWEILPESVTLLKYLNRADLIELSGCCKRYRNQFERIVLGNLNDSGYDIKRLDNYLFLGKNNNVDNFIFMLEDDLGNKVKYVKEFNFWGSLSRELARNIITLLPDINKLRFFYWCENESELGLITLLNGLKHLKHVEFDIIDEDLPDIESNEQIFPKTLCSLKVNIANDAPYFVPVFNTIDSSYTNLSLLSIVSNKMLTNLTHRIHNLREVEVINHWDLDDTKLLEFIKNNPQLTMLEINFKQINVEYN
;
A
#
# COMPACT_ATOMS: atom_id res chain seq x y z
N MET A 1 -35.30 56.29 -20.95
CA MET A 1 -33.98 56.28 -20.29
C MET A 1 -33.39 54.90 -20.57
N HIS A 2 -32.49 54.80 -21.55
CA HIS A 2 -31.91 53.52 -21.98
C HIS A 2 -30.64 53.26 -21.15
N ILE A 3 -30.67 52.24 -20.29
CA ILE A 3 -29.49 51.77 -19.56
C ILE A 3 -28.83 50.70 -20.43
N THR A 4 -27.81 51.09 -21.19
CA THR A 4 -26.89 50.15 -21.86
C THR A 4 -25.98 49.54 -20.79
N GLN A 5 -26.29 48.34 -20.32
CA GLN A 5 -25.33 47.51 -19.58
C GLN A 5 -24.20 47.13 -20.55
N GLN A 6 -23.05 47.77 -20.41
CA GLN A 6 -21.80 47.29 -21.00
C GLN A 6 -21.45 45.97 -20.30
N ASN A 7 -21.76 44.85 -20.94
CA ASN A 7 -21.18 43.56 -20.62
C ASN A 7 -19.70 43.59 -21.04
N GLU A 8 -18.86 44.23 -20.24
CA GLU A 8 -17.44 43.93 -20.26
C GLU A 8 -17.31 42.48 -19.79
N SER A 9 -17.09 41.57 -20.74
CA SER A 9 -16.70 40.21 -20.41
C SER A 9 -15.41 40.32 -19.62
N LYS A 10 -15.50 40.15 -18.29
CA LYS A 10 -14.31 39.95 -17.46
C LYS A 10 -13.63 38.70 -18.01
N ILE A 11 -12.60 38.91 -18.82
CA ILE A 11 -11.70 37.86 -19.24
C ILE A 11 -11.11 37.32 -17.95
N VAL A 12 -11.58 36.13 -17.53
CA VAL A 12 -11.04 35.45 -16.37
C VAL A 12 -9.59 35.15 -16.70
N ASN A 13 -8.70 35.92 -16.09
CA ASN A 13 -7.29 35.79 -16.35
C ASN A 13 -6.75 34.56 -15.61
N TRP A 14 -6.74 33.43 -16.30
CA TRP A 14 -6.13 32.18 -15.83
C TRP A 14 -4.58 32.23 -15.82
N GLU A 15 -3.95 33.39 -16.01
CA GLU A 15 -2.49 33.54 -15.85
C GLU A 15 -2.05 33.29 -14.41
N ILE A 16 -2.87 33.65 -13.42
CA ILE A 16 -2.57 33.45 -12.00
C ILE A 16 -3.31 32.20 -11.52
N LEU A 17 -2.64 31.07 -11.62
CA LEU A 17 -3.14 29.80 -11.11
C LEU A 17 -2.76 29.63 -9.64
N PRO A 18 -3.65 29.12 -8.80
CA PRO A 18 -3.30 28.77 -7.43
C PRO A 18 -2.16 27.75 -7.40
N GLU A 19 -1.30 27.85 -6.39
CA GLU A 19 -0.26 26.86 -6.16
C GLU A 19 -0.86 25.46 -5.91
N SER A 20 -0.10 24.42 -6.25
CA SER A 20 -0.55 23.02 -6.11
C SER A 20 -0.97 22.70 -4.68
N VAL A 21 -0.24 23.23 -3.69
CA VAL A 21 -0.55 23.07 -2.26
C VAL A 21 -1.93 23.63 -1.90
N THR A 22 -2.35 24.72 -2.53
CA THR A 22 -3.68 25.30 -2.29
C THR A 22 -4.76 24.43 -2.92
N LEU A 23 -4.55 23.96 -4.15
CA LEU A 23 -5.53 23.13 -4.86
C LEU A 23 -5.72 21.77 -4.20
N LEU A 24 -4.65 21.16 -3.66
CA LEU A 24 -4.69 19.90 -2.92
C LEU A 24 -5.56 19.93 -1.66
N LYS A 25 -5.90 21.12 -1.14
CA LYS A 25 -6.82 21.26 -0.01
C LYS A 25 -8.29 21.09 -0.40
N TYR A 26 -8.61 21.22 -1.69
CA TYR A 26 -9.98 21.26 -2.19
C TYR A 26 -10.27 20.20 -3.26
N LEU A 27 -9.25 19.79 -4.00
CA LEU A 27 -9.36 18.85 -5.11
C LEU A 27 -8.78 17.50 -4.71
N ASN A 28 -9.53 16.44 -4.99
CA ASN A 28 -9.04 15.08 -4.86
C ASN A 28 -8.17 14.71 -6.09
N ARG A 29 -7.59 13.50 -6.08
CA ARG A 29 -6.72 13.05 -7.17
C ARG A 29 -7.43 13.02 -8.54
N ALA A 30 -8.68 12.56 -8.60
CA ALA A 30 -9.45 12.50 -9.84
C ALA A 30 -9.69 13.91 -10.42
N ASP A 31 -10.04 14.87 -9.57
CA ASP A 31 -10.22 16.27 -9.97
C ASP A 31 -8.90 16.85 -10.55
N LEU A 32 -7.76 16.50 -9.95
CA LEU A 32 -6.44 16.95 -10.43
C LEU A 32 -6.07 16.34 -11.78
N ILE A 33 -6.48 15.11 -12.05
CA ILE A 33 -6.28 14.46 -13.36
C ILE A 33 -7.09 15.16 -14.42
N GLU A 34 -8.38 15.40 -14.15
CA GLU A 34 -9.24 16.16 -15.06
C GLU A 34 -8.65 17.56 -15.34
N LEU A 35 -8.24 18.26 -14.27
CA LEU A 35 -7.62 19.58 -14.36
C LEU A 35 -6.29 19.57 -15.15
N SER A 36 -5.50 18.49 -15.01
CA SER A 36 -4.26 18.29 -15.78
C SER A 36 -4.52 18.13 -17.28
N GLY A 37 -5.72 17.70 -17.66
CA GLY A 37 -6.19 17.60 -19.04
C GLY A 37 -6.42 18.97 -19.69
N CYS A 38 -6.80 19.99 -18.91
CA CYS A 38 -7.20 21.29 -19.43
C CYS A 38 -6.07 22.05 -20.13
N CYS A 39 -4.83 22.02 -19.61
CA CYS A 39 -3.70 22.71 -20.26
C CYS A 39 -2.33 22.13 -19.88
N LYS A 40 -1.30 22.42 -20.71
CA LYS A 40 0.09 21.96 -20.48
C LYS A 40 0.66 22.41 -19.12
N ARG A 41 0.27 23.60 -18.64
CA ARG A 41 0.76 24.15 -17.38
C ARG A 41 0.26 23.33 -16.19
N TYR A 42 -1.04 23.05 -16.10
CA TYR A 42 -1.59 22.18 -15.06
C TYR A 42 -1.04 20.76 -15.15
N ARG A 43 -0.89 20.23 -16.37
CA ARG A 43 -0.25 18.93 -16.58
C ARG A 43 1.12 18.87 -15.92
N ASN A 44 1.99 19.82 -16.21
CA ASN A 44 3.34 19.86 -15.63
C ASN A 44 3.31 20.11 -14.11
N GLN A 45 2.37 20.92 -13.63
CA GLN A 45 2.22 21.24 -12.21
C GLN A 45 1.80 20.03 -11.36
N PHE A 46 0.88 19.21 -11.87
CA PHE A 46 0.33 18.06 -11.13
C PHE A 46 0.97 16.73 -11.48
N GLU A 47 1.81 16.66 -12.52
CA GLU A 47 2.42 15.41 -13.01
C GLU A 47 3.02 14.57 -11.86
N ARG A 48 3.82 15.19 -11.00
CA ARG A 48 4.46 14.48 -9.86
C ARG A 48 3.46 14.00 -8.81
N ILE A 49 2.37 14.73 -8.63
CA ILE A 49 1.34 14.41 -7.63
C ILE A 49 0.47 13.26 -8.15
N VAL A 50 0.01 13.37 -9.40
CA VAL A 50 -0.85 12.38 -10.05
C VAL A 50 -0.12 11.04 -10.23
N LEU A 51 1.13 11.09 -10.69
CA LEU A 51 1.97 9.90 -10.90
C LEU A 51 2.64 9.42 -9.61
N GLY A 52 2.55 10.18 -8.52
CA GLY A 52 3.15 9.82 -7.22
C GLY A 52 2.59 8.55 -6.62
N ASN A 53 1.31 8.28 -6.90
CA ASN A 53 0.58 7.11 -6.46
C ASN A 53 -0.03 6.42 -7.69
N LEU A 54 0.45 5.21 -7.97
CA LEU A 54 -0.16 4.31 -8.94
C LEU A 54 -1.12 3.39 -8.19
N ASN A 55 -2.41 3.48 -8.53
CA ASN A 55 -3.42 2.57 -8.04
C ASN A 55 -3.98 1.76 -9.20
N ASP A 56 -3.98 0.45 -9.01
CA ASP A 56 -4.53 -0.52 -9.93
C ASP A 56 -6.06 -0.63 -9.84
N SER A 57 -6.64 -0.40 -8.65
CA SER A 57 -8.06 -0.71 -8.32
C SER A 57 -9.12 0.28 -8.86
N GLY A 58 -8.92 0.83 -10.06
CA GLY A 58 -9.98 1.55 -10.77
C GLY A 58 -9.89 3.07 -10.64
N TYR A 59 -9.43 3.72 -11.72
CA TYR A 59 -10.28 4.61 -12.53
C TYR A 59 -9.48 5.31 -13.65
N ASP A 60 -8.15 5.35 -13.59
CA ASP A 60 -7.34 6.05 -14.60
C ASP A 60 -6.75 5.18 -15.69
N ILE A 61 -6.79 3.86 -15.51
CA ILE A 61 -6.40 2.93 -16.55
C ILE A 61 -7.50 1.88 -16.67
N LYS A 62 -8.66 2.28 -17.21
CA LYS A 62 -9.74 1.35 -17.64
C LYS A 62 -9.25 0.23 -18.59
N ARG A 63 -7.99 0.30 -19.04
CA ARG A 63 -7.29 -0.78 -19.71
C ARG A 63 -6.79 -1.86 -18.76
N LEU A 64 -6.22 -1.54 -17.59
CA LEU A 64 -5.49 -2.49 -16.73
C LEU A 64 -6.40 -3.56 -16.10
N ASP A 65 -7.60 -3.17 -15.64
CA ASP A 65 -8.58 -4.09 -15.04
C ASP A 65 -8.90 -5.27 -15.97
N ASN A 66 -8.90 -5.08 -17.29
CA ASN A 66 -9.14 -6.16 -18.24
C ASN A 66 -7.99 -7.17 -18.34
N TYR A 67 -6.78 -6.83 -17.89
CA TYR A 67 -5.59 -7.68 -18.07
C TYR A 67 -5.21 -8.46 -16.81
N LEU A 68 -5.40 -7.87 -15.62
CA LEU A 68 -5.03 -8.54 -14.36
C LEU A 68 -6.03 -9.63 -13.95
N PHE A 69 -7.29 -9.52 -14.38
CA PHE A 69 -8.32 -10.55 -14.18
C PHE A 69 -8.21 -11.74 -15.14
N LEU A 70 -7.40 -11.65 -16.18
CA LEU A 70 -7.23 -12.72 -17.16
C LEU A 70 -5.95 -13.49 -16.81
N GLY A 71 -6.06 -14.53 -15.97
CA GLY A 71 -4.95 -15.35 -15.49
C GLY A 71 -4.19 -16.16 -16.55
N LYS A 72 -3.51 -15.50 -17.49
CA LYS A 72 -2.58 -16.12 -18.44
C LYS A 72 -1.32 -15.26 -18.62
N ASN A 73 -0.16 -15.92 -18.63
CA ASN A 73 1.20 -15.34 -18.73
C ASN A 73 1.37 -14.19 -19.74
N ASN A 74 0.60 -14.16 -20.82
CA ASN A 74 0.63 -13.08 -21.81
C ASN A 74 0.25 -11.70 -21.25
N ASN A 75 -0.32 -11.61 -20.05
CA ASN A 75 -0.74 -10.35 -19.47
C ASN A 75 0.33 -9.65 -18.63
N VAL A 76 1.35 -10.38 -18.17
CA VAL A 76 2.48 -9.80 -17.44
C VAL A 76 3.29 -8.89 -18.35
N ASP A 77 3.67 -9.37 -19.54
CA ASP A 77 4.42 -8.59 -20.51
C ASP A 77 3.64 -7.35 -20.96
N ASN A 78 2.33 -7.49 -21.18
CA ASN A 78 1.46 -6.37 -21.54
C ASN A 78 1.38 -5.33 -20.41
N PHE A 79 1.25 -5.75 -19.15
CA PHE A 79 1.21 -4.86 -18.00
C PHE A 79 2.52 -4.07 -17.86
N ILE A 80 3.67 -4.76 -17.93
CA ILE A 80 4.98 -4.12 -17.86
C ILE A 80 5.21 -3.19 -19.04
N PHE A 81 4.89 -3.62 -20.25
CA PHE A 81 4.97 -2.79 -21.45
C PHE A 81 4.11 -1.53 -21.34
N MET A 82 2.89 -1.63 -20.81
CA MET A 82 2.03 -0.46 -20.61
C MET A 82 2.62 0.50 -19.58
N LEU A 83 3.12 0.00 -18.46
CA LEU A 83 3.79 0.86 -17.48
C LEU A 83 5.02 1.56 -18.08
N GLU A 84 5.81 0.85 -18.88
CA GLU A 84 6.98 1.41 -19.56
C GLU A 84 6.60 2.47 -20.61
N ASP A 85 5.59 2.20 -21.45
CA ASP A 85 5.13 3.11 -22.51
C ASP A 85 4.46 4.36 -21.92
N ASP A 86 3.57 4.18 -20.94
CA ASP A 86 2.79 5.27 -20.34
C ASP A 86 3.64 6.16 -19.41
N LEU A 87 4.56 5.56 -18.63
CA LEU A 87 5.38 6.31 -17.67
C LEU A 87 6.68 6.79 -18.30
N GLY A 88 7.33 6.00 -19.15
CA GLY A 88 8.64 6.31 -19.73
C GLY A 88 9.64 6.84 -18.69
N ASN A 89 10.13 8.06 -18.88
CA ASN A 89 11.08 8.68 -17.95
C ASN A 89 10.46 9.22 -16.63
N LYS A 90 9.15 9.05 -16.44
CA LYS A 90 8.38 9.53 -15.28
C LYS A 90 8.23 8.50 -14.18
N VAL A 91 8.70 7.26 -14.39
CA VAL A 91 8.73 6.19 -13.38
C VAL A 91 9.33 6.63 -12.05
N LYS A 92 10.31 7.54 -12.08
CA LYS A 92 10.94 8.16 -10.89
C LYS A 92 9.98 8.93 -9.97
N TYR A 93 8.82 9.34 -10.48
CA TYR A 93 7.81 10.04 -9.69
C TYR A 93 6.95 9.08 -8.88
N VAL A 94 6.87 7.81 -9.28
CA VAL A 94 6.10 6.80 -8.56
C VAL A 94 6.77 6.53 -7.21
N LYS A 95 6.03 6.76 -6.13
CA LYS A 95 6.46 6.50 -4.75
C LYS A 95 5.51 5.54 -4.03
N GLU A 96 4.25 5.54 -4.41
CA GLU A 96 3.24 4.64 -3.89
C GLU A 96 2.75 3.71 -5.01
N PHE A 97 2.66 2.43 -4.71
CA PHE A 97 2.18 1.41 -5.62
C PHE A 97 1.11 0.58 -4.91
N ASN A 98 -0.12 0.59 -5.42
CA ASN A 98 -1.19 -0.28 -4.95
C ASN A 98 -1.40 -1.37 -6.00
N PHE A 99 -1.18 -2.60 -5.60
CA PHE A 99 -1.23 -3.77 -6.48
C PHE A 99 -2.40 -4.67 -6.09
N TRP A 100 -3.15 -5.13 -7.09
CA TRP A 100 -4.22 -6.10 -6.91
C TRP A 100 -3.97 -7.33 -7.78
N GLY A 101 -3.97 -8.51 -7.15
CA GLY A 101 -3.93 -9.79 -7.86
C GLY A 101 -2.73 -10.68 -7.52
N SER A 102 -2.54 -11.69 -8.36
CA SER A 102 -1.48 -12.70 -8.24
C SER A 102 -0.13 -12.13 -8.69
N LEU A 103 0.93 -12.39 -7.91
CA LEU A 103 2.24 -11.80 -8.13
C LEU A 103 3.28 -12.89 -8.41
N SER A 104 3.60 -13.15 -9.68
CA SER A 104 4.67 -14.08 -10.02
C SER A 104 6.06 -13.50 -9.68
N ARG A 105 7.06 -14.37 -9.51
CA ARG A 105 8.47 -13.95 -9.31
C ARG A 105 9.00 -13.08 -10.44
N GLU A 106 8.59 -13.36 -11.67
CA GLU A 106 8.99 -12.60 -12.85
C GLU A 106 8.37 -11.21 -12.83
N LEU A 107 7.05 -11.12 -12.60
CA LEU A 107 6.35 -9.84 -12.48
C LEU A 107 6.95 -8.98 -11.36
N ALA A 108 7.24 -9.58 -10.20
CA ALA A 108 7.92 -8.89 -9.10
C ALA A 108 9.27 -8.29 -9.50
N ARG A 109 10.13 -9.05 -10.20
CA ARG A 109 11.44 -8.55 -10.68
C ARG A 109 11.28 -7.40 -11.66
N ASN A 110 10.29 -7.49 -12.55
CA ASN A 110 10.02 -6.43 -13.52
C ASN A 110 9.54 -5.16 -12.79
N ILE A 111 8.65 -5.29 -11.80
CA ILE A 111 8.20 -4.16 -10.97
C ILE A 111 9.38 -3.53 -10.21
N ILE A 112 10.25 -4.32 -9.58
CA ILE A 112 11.44 -3.81 -8.87
C ILE A 112 12.36 -3.02 -9.81
N THR A 113 12.55 -3.52 -11.02
CA THR A 113 13.42 -2.90 -12.02
C THR A 113 12.83 -1.58 -12.52
N LEU A 114 11.51 -1.56 -12.75
CA LEU A 114 10.81 -0.42 -13.30
C LEU A 114 10.56 0.69 -12.26
N LEU A 115 10.23 0.30 -11.03
CA LEU A 115 9.79 1.18 -9.94
C LEU A 115 10.67 1.02 -8.69
N PRO A 116 12.00 1.22 -8.79
CA PRO A 116 12.93 0.93 -7.69
C PRO A 116 12.78 1.85 -6.47
N ASP A 117 12.17 3.03 -6.64
CA ASP A 117 12.04 4.05 -5.60
C ASP A 117 10.70 4.02 -4.85
N ILE A 118 9.92 2.94 -4.98
CA ILE A 118 8.68 2.77 -4.21
C ILE A 118 9.02 2.83 -2.71
N ASN A 119 8.30 3.69 -1.99
CA ASN A 119 8.40 3.81 -0.54
C ASN A 119 7.11 3.39 0.18
N LYS A 120 5.99 3.27 -0.54
CA LYS A 120 4.72 2.76 -0.03
C LYS A 120 4.16 1.69 -0.95
N LEU A 121 3.90 0.52 -0.40
CA LEU A 121 3.25 -0.59 -1.09
C LEU A 121 1.92 -0.87 -0.41
N ARG A 122 0.84 -0.92 -1.18
CA ARG A 122 -0.42 -1.50 -0.73
C ARG A 122 -0.70 -2.73 -1.57
N PHE A 123 -1.02 -3.83 -0.92
CA PHE A 123 -1.20 -5.10 -1.59
C PHE A 123 -2.55 -5.69 -1.22
N PHE A 124 -3.42 -5.87 -2.21
CA PHE A 124 -4.67 -6.57 -2.06
C PHE A 124 -4.42 -8.04 -2.36
N TYR A 125 -4.29 -8.83 -1.29
CA TYR A 125 -3.75 -10.18 -1.35
C TYR A 125 -4.86 -11.21 -1.59
N TRP A 126 -4.83 -11.83 -2.77
CA TRP A 126 -5.59 -13.04 -3.14
C TRP A 126 -4.60 -14.15 -3.44
N CYS A 127 -4.78 -15.33 -2.84
CA CYS A 127 -3.70 -16.30 -2.76
C CYS A 127 -3.70 -17.33 -3.91
N GLU A 128 -2.54 -17.45 -4.55
CA GLU A 128 -2.12 -18.66 -5.28
C GLU A 128 -0.65 -18.95 -4.86
N ASN A 129 -0.21 -20.21 -4.81
CA ASN A 129 1.15 -20.55 -4.34
C ASN A 129 2.29 -19.78 -5.02
N GLU A 130 2.18 -19.45 -6.31
CA GLU A 130 3.21 -18.67 -7.00
C GLU A 130 3.25 -17.20 -6.55
N SER A 131 2.14 -16.67 -6.01
CA SER A 131 2.00 -15.30 -5.53
C SER A 131 2.89 -15.00 -4.33
N GLU A 132 3.08 -15.97 -3.44
CA GLU A 132 3.89 -15.76 -2.25
C GLU A 132 5.37 -15.55 -2.60
N LEU A 133 5.93 -16.38 -3.49
CA LEU A 133 7.32 -16.24 -3.91
C LEU A 133 7.56 -14.92 -4.65
N GLY A 134 6.59 -14.45 -5.43
CA GLY A 134 6.69 -13.12 -6.04
C GLY A 134 6.55 -12.00 -5.02
N LEU A 135 5.68 -12.12 -4.02
CA LEU A 135 5.60 -11.16 -2.92
C LEU A 135 6.92 -11.06 -2.15
N ILE A 136 7.49 -12.20 -1.76
CA ILE A 136 8.80 -12.24 -1.09
C ILE A 136 9.87 -11.60 -1.97
N THR A 137 9.86 -11.92 -3.28
CA THR A 137 10.79 -11.31 -4.25
C THR A 137 10.63 -9.79 -4.27
N LEU A 138 9.39 -9.29 -4.37
CA LEU A 138 9.06 -7.86 -4.40
C LEU A 138 9.51 -7.15 -3.13
N LEU A 139 9.12 -7.64 -1.96
CA LEU A 139 9.45 -7.04 -0.66
C LEU A 139 10.96 -6.97 -0.43
N ASN A 140 11.69 -8.03 -0.79
CA ASN A 140 13.15 -8.06 -0.69
C ASN A 140 13.84 -7.09 -1.67
N GLY A 141 13.26 -6.89 -2.85
CA GLY A 141 13.84 -6.03 -3.89
C GLY A 141 13.64 -4.53 -3.67
N LEU A 142 12.56 -4.12 -3.00
CA LEU A 142 12.21 -2.72 -2.79
C LEU A 142 12.98 -2.07 -1.62
N LYS A 143 14.24 -1.72 -1.86
CA LYS A 143 15.16 -1.17 -0.85
C LYS A 143 14.72 0.14 -0.17
N HIS A 144 13.83 0.89 -0.80
CA HIS A 144 13.33 2.18 -0.30
C HIS A 144 11.96 2.08 0.37
N LEU A 145 11.41 0.87 0.48
CA LEU A 145 10.11 0.63 1.09
C LEU A 145 10.11 1.06 2.57
N LYS A 146 9.14 1.89 2.92
CA LYS A 146 8.91 2.42 4.27
C LYS A 146 7.54 2.05 4.80
N HIS A 147 6.54 1.96 3.94
CA HIS A 147 5.17 1.73 4.36
C HIS A 147 4.61 0.55 3.58
N VAL A 148 4.07 -0.43 4.30
CA VAL A 148 3.39 -1.57 3.69
C VAL A 148 2.01 -1.72 4.31
N GLU A 149 1.01 -1.87 3.47
CA GLU A 149 -0.37 -2.19 3.84
C GLU A 149 -0.83 -3.42 3.08
N PHE A 150 -1.35 -4.41 3.80
CA PHE A 150 -1.95 -5.60 3.22
C PHE A 150 -3.44 -5.61 3.47
N ASP A 151 -4.23 -5.85 2.43
CA ASP A 151 -5.66 -6.15 2.53
C ASP A 151 -5.84 -7.61 2.11
N ILE A 152 -5.97 -8.50 3.10
CA ILE A 152 -6.04 -9.96 2.92
C ILE A 152 -7.52 -10.36 2.87
N ILE A 153 -7.93 -11.01 1.78
CA ILE A 153 -9.35 -11.35 1.54
C ILE A 153 -9.61 -12.86 1.51
N ASP A 154 -8.58 -13.69 1.29
CA ASP A 154 -8.76 -15.13 1.02
C ASP A 154 -8.13 -16.02 2.09
N GLU A 155 -8.67 -17.24 2.19
CA GLU A 155 -8.40 -18.21 3.25
C GLU A 155 -7.11 -19.00 2.97
N ASP A 156 -6.82 -19.48 1.76
CA ASP A 156 -5.75 -20.47 1.58
C ASP A 156 -4.35 -19.87 1.36
N LEU A 157 -3.66 -19.53 2.44
CA LEU A 157 -2.27 -19.08 2.41
C LEU A 157 -1.27 -20.25 2.52
N PRO A 158 -0.28 -20.34 1.62
CA PRO A 158 0.78 -21.32 1.71
C PRO A 158 1.64 -21.08 2.94
N ASP A 159 1.99 -22.18 3.60
CA ASP A 159 2.83 -22.20 4.78
C ASP A 159 4.32 -22.27 4.37
N ILE A 160 4.86 -21.17 3.82
CA ILE A 160 6.30 -21.07 3.58
C ILE A 160 6.96 -20.38 4.78
N GLU A 161 7.39 -21.19 5.75
CA GLU A 161 8.29 -20.71 6.80
C GLU A 161 9.63 -20.26 6.20
N SER A 162 9.84 -18.95 6.11
CA SER A 162 11.14 -18.36 5.84
C SER A 162 11.74 -17.81 7.13
N ASN A 163 12.97 -18.22 7.43
CA ASN A 163 13.79 -17.61 8.48
C ASN A 163 14.58 -16.40 7.96
N GLU A 164 14.49 -16.09 6.67
CA GLU A 164 15.20 -14.97 6.07
C GLU A 164 14.42 -13.67 6.29
N GLN A 165 15.16 -12.57 6.39
CA GLN A 165 14.56 -11.24 6.47
C GLN A 165 13.85 -10.92 5.14
N ILE A 166 12.54 -10.67 5.16
CA ILE A 166 11.74 -10.38 3.96
C ILE A 166 11.53 -8.86 3.75
N PHE A 167 11.30 -8.13 4.84
CA PHE A 167 11.07 -6.68 4.76
C PHE A 167 12.39 -5.91 4.90
N PRO A 168 12.59 -4.79 4.18
CA PRO A 168 13.78 -3.97 4.35
C PRO A 168 13.81 -3.25 5.71
N LYS A 169 15.00 -3.03 6.28
CA LYS A 169 15.15 -2.33 7.59
C LYS A 169 14.73 -0.85 7.57
N THR A 170 14.45 -0.31 6.39
CA THR A 170 13.86 1.03 6.21
C THR A 170 12.37 1.09 6.54
N LEU A 171 11.72 -0.06 6.81
CA LEU A 171 10.30 -0.12 7.13
C LEU A 171 9.95 0.73 8.37
N CYS A 172 8.99 1.62 8.17
CA CYS A 172 8.41 2.53 9.15
C CYS A 172 7.00 2.13 9.58
N SER A 173 6.21 1.49 8.71
CA SER A 173 4.89 0.98 9.06
C SER A 173 4.57 -0.33 8.36
N LEU A 174 4.00 -1.27 9.11
CA LEU A 174 3.34 -2.46 8.58
C LEU A 174 1.91 -2.47 9.08
N LYS A 175 0.96 -2.33 8.16
CA LYS A 175 -0.46 -2.47 8.43
C LYS A 175 -0.99 -3.72 7.74
N VAL A 176 -1.80 -4.49 8.44
CA VAL A 176 -2.49 -5.65 7.88
C VAL A 176 -3.97 -5.48 8.17
N ASN A 177 -4.81 -5.63 7.16
CA ASN A 177 -6.26 -5.66 7.27
C ASN A 177 -6.68 -7.05 6.80
N ILE A 178 -7.43 -7.77 7.62
CA ILE A 178 -7.87 -9.13 7.32
C ILE A 178 -9.40 -9.10 7.20
N ALA A 179 -9.93 -9.50 6.04
CA ALA A 179 -11.36 -9.71 5.86
C ALA A 179 -11.81 -10.97 6.61
N ASN A 180 -13.07 -10.96 7.06
CA ASN A 180 -13.61 -11.94 8.01
C ASN A 180 -13.28 -13.41 7.67
N ASP A 181 -12.94 -14.13 8.73
CA ASP A 181 -12.80 -15.58 8.81
C ASP A 181 -11.57 -16.24 8.18
N ALA A 182 -10.67 -15.51 7.51
CA ALA A 182 -9.42 -16.06 6.96
C ALA A 182 -8.63 -16.85 8.04
N PRO A 183 -8.64 -18.20 8.00
CA PRO A 183 -8.05 -19.04 9.05
C PRO A 183 -6.54 -19.15 8.96
N TYR A 184 -5.92 -18.64 7.88
CA TYR A 184 -4.52 -18.92 7.59
C TYR A 184 -3.67 -17.66 7.62
N PHE A 185 -2.48 -17.86 8.20
CA PHE A 185 -1.49 -16.86 8.48
C PHE A 185 -0.63 -16.63 7.24
N VAL A 186 -0.06 -15.43 7.08
CA VAL A 186 1.04 -15.24 6.11
C VAL A 186 2.37 -15.33 6.88
N PRO A 187 3.15 -16.43 6.76
CA PRO A 187 4.45 -16.60 7.41
C PRO A 187 5.39 -15.41 7.28
N VAL A 188 5.28 -14.65 6.18
CA VAL A 188 6.12 -13.49 5.90
C VAL A 188 6.14 -12.46 7.03
N PHE A 189 5.02 -12.27 7.75
CA PHE A 189 4.93 -11.29 8.85
C PHE A 189 5.72 -11.72 10.09
N ASN A 190 5.94 -13.03 10.28
CA ASN A 190 6.76 -13.53 11.38
C ASN A 190 8.22 -13.10 11.25
N THR A 191 8.68 -12.65 10.09
CA THR A 191 10.08 -12.20 9.91
C THR A 191 10.37 -10.84 10.53
N ILE A 192 9.33 -10.11 10.99
CA ILE A 192 9.50 -8.88 11.75
C ILE A 192 9.93 -9.20 13.18
N ASP A 193 10.98 -8.51 13.63
CA ASP A 193 11.55 -8.63 14.96
C ASP A 193 11.90 -7.24 15.53
N SER A 194 12.55 -7.23 16.69
CA SER A 194 12.91 -5.99 17.39
C SER A 194 14.02 -5.17 16.70
N SER A 195 14.65 -5.69 15.64
CA SER A 195 15.72 -4.97 14.92
C SER A 195 15.18 -3.93 13.92
N TYR A 196 13.86 -3.88 13.69
CA TYR A 196 13.20 -2.86 12.88
C TYR A 196 13.05 -1.54 13.65
N THR A 197 14.17 -0.87 13.89
CA THR A 197 14.24 0.31 14.76
C THR A 197 13.47 1.53 14.23
N ASN A 198 13.14 1.58 12.94
CA ASN A 198 12.36 2.66 12.32
C ASN A 198 10.85 2.45 12.40
N LEU A 199 10.39 1.29 12.85
CA LEU A 199 8.99 0.92 12.87
C LEU A 199 8.22 1.76 13.90
N SER A 200 7.16 2.40 13.43
CA SER A 200 6.31 3.33 14.19
C SER A 200 4.87 2.86 14.30
N LEU A 201 4.39 2.10 13.32
CA LEU A 201 3.08 1.45 13.28
C LEU A 201 3.26 -0.03 12.95
N LEU A 202 2.61 -0.90 13.71
CA LEU A 202 2.69 -2.35 13.51
C LEU A 202 1.36 -3.05 13.77
N SER A 203 0.87 -3.80 12.77
CA SER A 203 -0.16 -4.81 12.98
C SER A 203 0.48 -6.15 13.41
N ILE A 204 0.13 -6.63 14.60
CA ILE A 204 0.55 -7.93 15.15
C ILE A 204 -0.50 -8.97 14.79
N VAL A 205 -0.06 -10.00 14.09
CA VAL A 205 -0.93 -11.01 13.46
C VAL A 205 -0.72 -12.43 13.99
N SER A 206 0.29 -12.66 14.85
CA SER A 206 0.51 -14.00 15.44
C SER A 206 1.33 -14.00 16.73
N ASN A 207 1.25 -15.14 17.44
CA ASN A 207 2.10 -15.47 18.58
C ASN A 207 3.58 -15.62 18.22
N LYS A 208 3.90 -16.05 17.00
CA LYS A 208 5.28 -16.18 16.54
C LYS A 208 5.91 -14.79 16.35
N MET A 209 5.17 -13.87 15.74
CA MET A 209 5.56 -12.47 15.64
C MET A 209 5.77 -11.85 17.03
N LEU A 210 4.84 -12.04 17.99
CA LEU A 210 5.03 -11.61 19.39
C LEU A 210 6.32 -12.15 20.01
N THR A 211 6.65 -13.42 19.75
CA THR A 211 7.89 -14.05 20.25
C THR A 211 9.15 -13.39 19.68
N ASN A 212 9.08 -12.87 18.46
CA ASN A 212 10.20 -12.15 17.83
C ASN A 212 10.30 -10.67 18.29
N LEU A 213 9.23 -10.16 18.91
CA LEU A 213 9.12 -8.80 19.45
C LEU A 213 9.44 -8.74 20.96
N THR A 214 10.35 -9.59 21.43
CA THR A 214 10.74 -9.67 22.85
C THR A 214 11.49 -8.43 23.35
N HIS A 215 12.10 -7.65 22.47
CA HIS A 215 12.84 -6.45 22.86
C HIS A 215 12.09 -5.18 22.47
N ARG A 216 12.49 -4.08 23.11
CA ARG A 216 11.90 -2.76 22.87
C ARG A 216 12.19 -2.27 21.45
N ILE A 217 11.16 -1.80 20.75
CA ILE A 217 11.28 -1.07 19.47
C ILE A 217 11.09 0.42 19.73
N HIS A 218 12.19 1.16 19.88
CA HIS A 218 12.18 2.53 20.40
C HIS A 218 11.23 3.52 19.71
N ASN A 219 11.01 3.36 18.39
CA ASN A 219 10.16 4.26 17.62
C ASN A 219 8.71 3.79 17.47
N LEU A 220 8.37 2.62 18.01
CA LEU A 220 7.02 2.06 17.89
C LEU A 220 6.03 2.87 18.72
N ARG A 221 5.00 3.42 18.07
CA ARG A 221 3.97 4.29 18.68
C ARG A 221 2.59 3.66 18.62
N GLU A 222 2.28 2.99 17.53
CA GLU A 222 0.95 2.49 17.24
C GLU A 222 1.04 0.99 17.00
N VAL A 223 0.23 0.24 17.74
CA VAL A 223 0.11 -1.21 17.57
C VAL A 223 -1.35 -1.56 17.40
N GLU A 224 -1.62 -2.35 16.37
CA GLU A 224 -2.89 -3.00 16.15
C GLU A 224 -2.68 -4.50 16.35
N VAL A 225 -3.44 -5.11 17.26
CA VAL A 225 -3.41 -6.55 17.48
C VAL A 225 -4.60 -7.16 16.78
N ILE A 226 -4.34 -7.92 15.74
CA ILE A 226 -5.37 -8.59 14.96
C ILE A 226 -5.62 -9.94 15.61
N ASN A 227 -6.54 -9.95 16.59
CA ASN A 227 -6.82 -11.09 17.44
C ASN A 227 -7.88 -12.00 16.79
N HIS A 228 -7.52 -12.61 15.66
CA HIS A 228 -8.36 -13.66 15.08
C HIS A 228 -8.22 -14.99 15.83
N TRP A 229 -7.10 -15.22 16.51
CA TRP A 229 -6.71 -16.53 17.08
C TRP A 229 -6.24 -16.37 18.51
N ASP A 230 -6.25 -17.44 19.32
CA ASP A 230 -5.83 -17.45 20.72
C ASP A 230 -4.40 -16.90 20.93
N LEU A 231 -4.29 -15.58 20.99
CA LEU A 231 -3.05 -14.88 21.27
C LEU A 231 -2.64 -15.20 22.71
N ASP A 232 -1.35 -15.43 22.89
CA ASP A 232 -0.75 -15.70 24.19
C ASP A 232 -0.72 -14.39 24.98
N ASP A 233 -1.71 -14.22 25.86
CA ASP A 233 -1.86 -13.08 26.75
C ASP A 233 -0.57 -12.76 27.53
N THR A 234 0.21 -13.80 27.89
CA THR A 234 1.47 -13.61 28.62
C THR A 234 2.49 -12.91 27.74
N LYS A 235 2.63 -13.35 26.48
CA LYS A 235 3.54 -12.73 25.50
C LYS A 235 3.09 -11.33 25.10
N LEU A 236 1.79 -11.13 24.92
CA LEU A 236 1.25 -9.81 24.61
C LEU A 236 1.51 -8.83 25.76
N LEU A 237 1.29 -9.26 27.00
CA LEU A 237 1.57 -8.45 28.19
C LEU A 237 3.06 -8.12 28.32
N GLU A 238 3.95 -9.08 28.04
CA GLU A 238 5.40 -8.85 28.01
C GLU A 238 5.78 -7.84 26.94
N PHE A 239 5.25 -7.98 25.72
CA PHE A 239 5.45 -7.05 24.61
C PHE A 239 5.03 -5.62 25.00
N ILE A 240 3.86 -5.44 25.60
CA ILE A 240 3.35 -4.13 26.04
C ILE A 240 4.28 -3.52 27.10
N LYS A 241 4.70 -4.32 28.10
CA LYS A 241 5.63 -3.87 29.14
C LYS A 241 6.98 -3.43 28.57
N ASN A 242 7.47 -4.12 27.54
CA ASN A 242 8.74 -3.79 26.88
C ASN A 242 8.64 -2.56 25.96
N ASN A 243 7.42 -2.10 25.64
CA ASN A 243 7.17 -0.96 24.77
C ASN A 243 6.34 0.14 25.47
N PRO A 244 6.83 0.75 26.56
CA PRO A 244 6.09 1.77 27.31
C PRO A 244 5.88 3.08 26.54
N GLN A 245 6.46 3.20 25.36
CA GLN A 245 6.39 4.38 24.49
C GLN A 245 5.22 4.36 23.50
N LEU A 246 4.40 3.30 23.53
CA LEU A 246 3.17 3.18 22.73
C LEU A 246 2.18 4.28 23.13
N THR A 247 1.60 4.93 22.13
CA THR A 247 0.57 5.95 22.27
C THR A 247 -0.81 5.45 21.85
N MET A 248 -0.85 4.40 21.03
CA MET A 248 -2.09 3.74 20.60
C MET A 248 -1.90 2.22 20.63
N LEU A 249 -2.87 1.54 21.24
CA LEU A 249 -3.01 0.09 21.22
C LEU A 249 -4.45 -0.22 20.86
N GLU A 250 -4.65 -0.81 19.69
CA GLU A 250 -5.93 -1.32 19.23
C GLU A 250 -5.90 -2.85 19.27
N ILE A 251 -6.95 -3.47 19.80
CA ILE A 251 -7.06 -4.93 19.85
C ILE A 251 -8.39 -5.32 19.22
N ASN A 252 -8.30 -5.90 18.03
CA ASN A 252 -9.45 -6.31 17.24
C ASN A 252 -9.82 -7.75 17.62
N PHE A 253 -10.76 -7.89 18.55
CA PHE A 253 -11.33 -9.18 18.92
C PHE A 253 -12.34 -9.64 17.87
N LYS A 254 -12.19 -10.88 17.39
CA LYS A 254 -13.24 -11.51 16.58
C LYS A 254 -14.54 -11.60 17.40
N GLN A 255 -15.59 -10.90 16.97
CA GLN A 255 -16.93 -11.09 17.52
C GLN A 255 -17.47 -12.43 17.02
N ILE A 256 -17.42 -13.46 17.86
CA ILE A 256 -18.09 -14.72 17.57
C ILE A 256 -19.59 -14.50 17.85
N ASN A 257 -20.38 -14.28 16.80
CA ASN A 257 -21.83 -14.32 16.91
C ASN A 257 -22.24 -15.78 17.12
N VAL A 258 -22.41 -16.18 18.39
CA VAL A 258 -22.95 -17.49 18.73
C VAL A 258 -24.47 -17.43 18.51
N GLU A 259 -24.95 -17.93 17.37
CA GLU A 259 -26.37 -18.20 17.18
C GLU A 259 -26.76 -19.41 18.04
N TYR A 260 -27.50 -19.18 19.12
CA TYR A 260 -28.11 -20.24 19.92
C TYR A 260 -29.31 -20.81 19.13
N ASN A 261 -29.18 -22.03 18.60
CA ASN A 261 -30.29 -22.84 18.08
C ASN A 261 -30.89 -23.72 19.19
#